data_AF-A0A8T6G1G1-F1
#
_entry.id   AF-A0A8T6G1G1-F1
#
_cell.length_a   1.000
_cell.length_b   1.000
_cell.length_c   1.000
_cell.angle_alpha   90.00
_cell.angle_beta   90.00
_cell.angle_gamma   90.00
#
_symmetry.space_group_name_H-M   'P 1'
#
loop_
_entity.id
_entity.type
_entity.pdbx_description
1 polymer ?
#
loop_
_entity_poly.entity_id
_entity_poly.type
_entity_poly.pdbx_seq_one_letter_code
_entity_poly.pdbx_strand_id
1 'polypeptide(L)'
;MAFSTTLASPSPDEVDALKVGEILGVDLVDEGGVTIVGVLGSGGVLIGSVVSGRLADLRTCLQQGFRFGAEIQSVVGGVVRVRISARE
;
A
#
# COMPACT_ATOMS: atom_id res chain seq x y z
N MET A 1 -14.85 2.33 1.29
CA MET A 1 -14.08 3.59 1.45
C MET A 1 -12.97 3.62 0.41
N ALA A 2 -12.68 4.79 -0.20
CA ALA A 2 -11.54 4.95 -1.10
C ALA A 2 -10.86 6.32 -0.89
N PHE A 3 -9.53 6.35 -0.96
CA PHE A 3 -8.74 7.58 -0.84
C PHE A 3 -7.40 7.43 -1.56
N SER A 4 -6.83 8.55 -2.00
CA SER A 4 -5.48 8.58 -2.59
C SER A 4 -4.43 8.93 -1.54
N THR A 5 -3.25 8.32 -1.66
CA THR A 5 -2.15 8.48 -0.72
C THR A 5 -0.81 8.20 -1.41
N THR A 6 0.28 8.49 -0.72
CA THR A 6 1.64 8.20 -1.19
C THR A 6 2.23 7.08 -0.34
N LEU A 7 3.07 6.24 -0.97
CA LEU A 7 3.86 5.24 -0.24
C LEU A 7 5.12 5.89 0.34
N ALA A 8 5.43 5.57 1.59
CA ALA A 8 6.71 5.90 2.20
C ALA A 8 7.71 4.76 2.01
N SER A 9 8.97 5.16 1.82
CA SER A 9 10.11 4.27 1.62
C SER A 9 9.87 3.18 0.56
N PRO A 10 9.43 3.53 -0.66
CA PRO A 10 9.17 2.49 -1.63
C PRO A 10 10.48 1.89 -2.14
N SER A 11 10.56 0.57 -2.20
CA SER A 11 11.76 -0.16 -2.63
C SER A 11 12.07 0.17 -4.09
N PRO A 12 13.22 0.79 -4.41
CA PRO A 12 13.49 1.34 -5.75
C PRO A 12 13.44 0.27 -6.84
N ASP A 13 13.91 -0.93 -6.56
CA ASP A 13 13.85 -2.09 -7.48
C ASP A 13 12.41 -2.49 -7.83
N GLU A 14 11.50 -2.44 -6.85
CA GLU A 14 10.09 -2.80 -7.06
C GLU A 14 9.33 -1.65 -7.74
N VAL A 15 9.68 -0.40 -7.43
CA VAL A 15 9.06 0.80 -8.02
C VAL A 15 9.22 0.84 -9.53
N ASP A 16 10.37 0.42 -10.06
CA ASP A 16 10.62 0.34 -11.51
C ASP A 16 9.75 -0.72 -12.19
N ALA A 17 9.42 -1.80 -11.46
CA ALA A 17 8.54 -2.85 -11.94
C ALA A 17 7.03 -2.48 -11.88
N LEU A 18 6.66 -1.45 -11.11
CA LEU A 18 5.27 -1.03 -10.96
C LEU A 18 4.70 -0.42 -12.22
N LYS A 19 3.44 -0.74 -12.52
CA LYS A 19 2.69 -0.16 -13.64
C LYS A 19 1.53 0.69 -13.15
N VAL A 20 1.35 1.86 -13.77
CA VAL A 20 0.16 2.68 -13.54
C VAL A 20 -1.09 1.88 -13.93
N GLY A 21 -2.10 1.87 -13.06
CA GLY A 21 -3.32 1.08 -13.17
C GLY A 21 -3.21 -0.33 -12.56
N GLU A 22 -2.02 -0.76 -12.14
CA GLU A 22 -1.87 -2.02 -11.43
C GLU A 22 -2.48 -1.93 -10.03
N ILE A 23 -3.13 -3.02 -9.58
CA ILE A 23 -3.73 -3.06 -8.26
C ILE A 23 -2.99 -4.07 -7.40
N LEU A 24 -2.38 -3.55 -6.34
CA LEU A 24 -1.59 -4.29 -5.37
C LEU A 24 -2.41 -4.65 -4.13
N GLY A 25 -1.93 -5.64 -3.40
CA GLY A 25 -2.51 -6.02 -2.11
C GLY A 25 -2.13 -5.03 -1.03
N VAL A 26 -3.04 -4.78 -0.08
CA VAL A 26 -2.73 -4.00 1.13
C VAL A 26 -2.92 -4.91 2.32
N ASP A 27 -1.88 -5.04 3.13
CA ASP A 27 -1.90 -5.93 4.29
C ASP A 27 -1.13 -5.34 5.48
N LEU A 28 -1.26 -5.99 6.63
CA LEU A 28 -0.52 -5.62 7.83
C LEU A 28 0.82 -6.37 7.83
N VAL A 29 1.89 -5.60 7.81
CA VAL A 29 3.26 -6.14 7.78
C VAL A 29 3.93 -5.81 9.10
N ASP A 30 4.62 -6.77 9.70
CA ASP A 30 5.46 -6.53 10.86
C ASP A 30 6.87 -6.12 10.38
N GLU A 31 7.26 -4.89 10.71
CA GLU A 31 8.59 -4.36 10.40
C GLU A 31 9.27 -4.01 11.72
N GLY A 32 10.22 -4.85 12.16
CA GLY A 32 11.00 -4.61 13.36
C GLY A 32 10.18 -4.58 14.66
N GLY A 33 9.09 -5.36 14.74
CA GLY A 33 8.19 -5.39 15.90
C GLY A 33 7.12 -4.30 15.90
N VAL A 34 7.01 -3.52 14.83
CA VAL A 34 5.92 -2.57 14.62
C VAL A 34 5.07 -3.05 13.45
N THR A 35 3.78 -3.28 13.71
CA THR A 35 2.82 -3.58 12.66
C THR A 35 2.47 -2.30 11.89
N ILE A 36 2.82 -2.26 10.61
CA ILE A 36 2.53 -1.18 9.68
C ILE A 36 1.54 -1.66 8.60
N VAL A 37 0.90 -0.72 7.90
CA VAL A 37 0.12 -1.07 6.70
C VAL A 37 1.04 -1.00 5.50
N GLY A 38 1.36 -2.16 4.94
CA GLY A 38 2.22 -2.31 3.78
C GLY A 38 1.42 -2.54 2.50
N VAL A 39 1.93 -2.04 1.39
CA VAL A 39 1.48 -2.45 0.05
C VAL A 39 2.38 -3.59 -0.41
N LEU A 40 1.75 -4.72 -0.73
CA LEU A 40 2.40 -5.94 -1.16
C LEU A 40 2.32 -6.08 -2.69
N GLY A 41 3.47 -6.23 -3.31
CA GLY A 41 3.63 -6.46 -4.73
C GLY A 41 3.38 -7.90 -5.14
N SER A 42 3.71 -8.20 -6.39
CA SER A 42 3.68 -9.57 -6.90
C SER A 42 4.62 -10.46 -6.09
N GLY A 43 4.11 -11.57 -5.56
CA GLY A 43 4.89 -12.48 -4.71
C GLY A 43 4.94 -12.11 -3.22
N GLY A 44 4.18 -11.12 -2.77
CA GLY A 44 4.08 -10.77 -1.35
C GLY A 44 5.24 -9.91 -0.83
N VAL A 45 6.01 -9.30 -1.72
CA VAL A 45 7.12 -8.40 -1.38
C VAL A 45 6.57 -7.05 -0.92
N LEU A 46 7.12 -6.51 0.16
CA LEU A 46 6.77 -5.18 0.64
C LEU A 46 7.33 -4.12 -0.32
N ILE A 47 6.43 -3.43 -1.02
CA ILE A 47 6.78 -2.35 -1.95
C ILE A 47 7.01 -1.07 -1.20
N GLY A 48 6.21 -0.81 -0.17
CA GLY A 48 6.29 0.39 0.65
C GLY A 48 5.17 0.45 1.67
N SER A 49 5.28 1.41 2.58
CA SER A 49 4.29 1.60 3.66
C SER A 49 3.28 2.68 3.29
N VAL A 50 2.01 2.46 3.63
CA VAL A 50 0.94 3.44 3.41
C VAL A 50 1.02 4.51 4.50
N VAL A 51 1.21 5.77 4.13
CA VAL A 51 1.20 6.88 5.09
C VAL A 51 0.04 7.83 4.77
N SER A 52 -0.98 7.81 5.61
CA SER A 52 -2.20 8.62 5.45
C SER A 52 -2.74 9.07 6.79
N GLY A 53 -3.43 10.21 6.83
CA GLY A 53 -4.16 10.65 8.03
C GLY A 53 -5.26 9.67 8.46
N ARG A 54 -5.65 8.72 7.60
CA ARG A 54 -6.64 7.65 7.87
C ARG A 54 -6.00 6.28 8.10
N LEU A 55 -4.70 6.24 8.39
CA LEU A 55 -3.96 4.98 8.59
C LEU A 55 -4.54 4.15 9.76
N ALA A 56 -4.96 4.80 10.84
CA ALA A 56 -5.54 4.14 12.01
C ALA A 56 -6.86 3.42 11.68
N ASP A 57 -7.74 4.07 10.90
CA ASP A 57 -8.98 3.47 10.41
C ASP A 57 -8.68 2.28 9.48
N LEU A 58 -7.76 2.46 8.53
CA LEU A 58 -7.37 1.42 7.57
C LEU A 58 -6.81 0.19 8.29
N ARG A 59 -5.92 0.39 9.27
CA ARG A 59 -5.37 -0.68 10.10
C ARG A 59 -6.47 -1.41 10.87
N THR A 60 -7.39 -0.68 11.48
CA THR A 60 -8.53 -1.28 12.20
C THR A 60 -9.38 -2.14 11.27
N CYS A 61 -9.69 -1.66 10.06
CA CYS A 61 -10.44 -2.43 9.08
C CYS A 61 -9.68 -3.70 8.65
N LEU A 62 -8.38 -3.61 8.37
CA LEU A 62 -7.55 -4.77 8.05
C LEU A 62 -7.55 -5.81 9.19
N GLN A 63 -7.45 -5.36 10.45
CA GLN A 63 -7.53 -6.24 11.63
C GLN A 63 -8.90 -6.90 11.81
N GLN A 64 -9.97 -6.24 11.35
CA GLN A 64 -11.33 -6.79 11.34
C GLN A 64 -11.58 -7.78 10.20
N GLY A 65 -10.59 -8.02 9.33
CA GLY A 65 -10.68 -8.94 8.20
C GLY A 65 -11.16 -8.30 6.89
N PHE A 66 -11.30 -6.97 6.84
CA PHE A 66 -11.56 -6.28 5.57
C PHE A 66 -10.31 -6.28 4.71
N ARG A 67 -10.50 -6.43 3.39
CA ARG A 67 -9.42 -6.40 2.42
C ARG A 67 -9.41 -5.09 1.66
N PHE A 68 -8.22 -4.62 1.34
CA PHE A 68 -8.03 -3.40 0.57
C PHE A 68 -7.07 -3.66 -0.59
N GLY A 69 -7.30 -2.95 -1.70
CA GLY A 69 -6.38 -2.90 -2.84
C GLY A 69 -5.81 -1.50 -2.99
N ALA A 70 -4.56 -1.41 -3.42
CA ALA A 70 -3.88 -0.18 -3.76
C ALA A 70 -3.66 -0.10 -5.27
N GLU A 71 -4.40 0.77 -5.95
CA GLU A 71 -4.23 1.03 -7.38
C GLU A 71 -3.11 2.05 -7.61
N ILE A 72 -2.09 1.72 -8.40
CA ILE A 72 -1.00 2.64 -8.74
C ILE A 72 -1.54 3.74 -9.65
N GLN A 73 -1.55 4.98 -9.18
CA GLN A 73 -1.98 6.13 -9.97
C GLN A 73 -0.82 6.78 -10.72
N SER A 74 0.35 6.87 -10.10
CA SER A 74 1.53 7.51 -10.68
C SER A 74 2.80 7.05 -9.97
N VAL A 75 3.89 6.97 -10.73
CA VAL A 75 5.24 6.70 -10.22
C VAL A 75 6.15 7.78 -10.78
N VAL A 76 6.68 8.67 -9.92
CA VAL A 76 7.52 9.79 -10.33
C VAL A 76 8.69 9.97 -9.37
N GLY A 77 9.92 9.78 -9.85
CA GLY A 77 11.13 10.04 -9.06
C GLY A 77 11.21 9.25 -7.74
N GLY A 78 10.77 7.99 -7.75
CA GLY A 78 10.69 7.16 -6.55
C GLY A 78 9.46 7.42 -5.67
N VAL A 79 8.62 8.41 -6.00
CA VAL A 79 7.37 8.67 -5.28
C VAL A 79 6.24 7.90 -5.96
N VAL A 80 5.66 6.94 -5.25
CA VAL A 80 4.52 6.14 -5.72
C VAL A 80 3.23 6.69 -5.12
N ARG A 81 2.33 7.17 -5.97
CA ARG A 81 0.98 7.57 -5.60
C ARG A 81 0.02 6.43 -5.87
N VAL A 82 -0.74 6.04 -4.86
CA VAL A 82 -1.71 4.95 -4.94
C VAL A 82 -3.09 5.41 -4.50
N ARG A 83 -4.12 4.74 -5.01
CA ARG A 83 -5.50 4.87 -4.55
C ARG A 83 -5.87 3.60 -3.78
N ILE A 84 -6.11 3.76 -2.49
CA ILE A 84 -6.57 2.69 -1.63
C ILE A 84 -8.09 2.59 -1.77
N SER A 85 -8.60 1.39 -1.97
CA SER A 85 -10.04 1.08 -2.01
C SER A 85 -10.31 -0.29 -1.40
N ALA A 86 -11.44 -0.43 -0.71
CA ALA A 86 -11.89 -1.73 -0.21
C ALA A 86 -12.09 -2.72 -1.37
N ARG A 87 -11.69 -3.97 -1.16
CA ARG A 87 -11.91 -5.10 -2.08
C ARG A 87 -12.99 -5.99 -1.47
N GLU A 88 -14.04 -6.25 -2.25
CA GLU A 88 -15.12 -7.20 -1.92
C GLU A 88 -14.65 -8.66 -2.02
#